data_AF-A0A0B5EIN0-F1
#
_entry.id   AF-A0A0B5EIN0-F1
#
_cell.length_a   1.000
_cell.length_b   1.000
_cell.length_c   1.000
_cell.angle_alpha   90.00
_cell.angle_beta   90.00
_cell.angle_gamma   90.00
#
_symmetry.space_group_name_H-M   'P 1'
#
loop_
_entity.id
_entity.type
_entity.pdbx_description
1 polymer ?
#
loop_
_entity_poly.entity_id
_entity_poly.type
_entity_poly.pdbx_seq_one_letter_code
_entity_poly.pdbx_strand_id
1 'polypeptide(L)'
;MLDGVENRSVSPVFVGREEELGTLREALARAGAGEPQALLLGGEAGVGKSRLLEEFGAEVREAGAEFAVGGCVEIGAEGLPFAPFSTALRALRRRLPAEFTAAVAGQEAELARLLPELGESPGGRYEEDGTARLFELTLRLLERLAAERTLVLALEDLHWADASTRHLLAYLFRTPARGRLVLLGSYRSDDLHRRHPLRPLLAELDRLRTVTRVELPRFSPPEVSRQLAGILAAEPEEALVDEVFTRSDGNAFFVEELAGTVRSGQCTGLTDSLRDLLLVRVESLPEEGQRVVRIVAEGGSTVEYRLLAAVAGLGEDALIEALRGAVGAHVLLPAPEGDGYRFRHSLVREAVSDDLLPGERARLNRRYAHALEAEPHLVPAEERATRLASYWYHAHEPAKALPAVLDASAAARRRHAYAEQLSLLERAMELWDQAPETARAGLRPLDHAEAYPVGDRDPAAAPLSFLDLMAEAAVAGRLCGERERAMKITKRALRLLEADPDPLRGPGSGSSAPAWCRARAAATAGPNSPAPRNSSAGSPRPRCTPRCSPTPPPGPCCTPPAPSPWPTPNGPSSTPAWSAPGTSS
;
A
#
# COMPACT_ATOMS: atom_id res chain seq x y z
N MET A 1 -33.10 2.11 -12.51
CA MET A 1 -32.53 0.74 -12.60
C MET A 1 -31.01 0.83 -12.42
N LEU A 2 -30.56 1.37 -11.29
CA LEU A 2 -29.14 1.45 -10.91
C LEU A 2 -28.93 1.17 -9.40
N ASP A 3 -29.89 0.47 -8.79
CA ASP A 3 -29.90 0.13 -7.36
C ASP A 3 -29.21 -1.23 -7.07
N GLY A 4 -28.54 -1.81 -8.07
CA GLY A 4 -28.13 -3.22 -8.10
C GLY A 4 -26.62 -3.49 -8.14
N VAL A 5 -25.77 -2.46 -8.22
CA VAL A 5 -24.30 -2.65 -8.22
C VAL A 5 -23.78 -2.54 -6.79
N GLU A 6 -23.91 -3.67 -6.09
CA GLU A 6 -23.16 -4.14 -4.91
C GLU A 6 -22.49 -3.11 -3.99
N ASN A 7 -23.30 -2.44 -3.18
CA ASN A 7 -22.85 -1.69 -1.99
C ASN A 7 -22.49 -2.64 -0.81
N ARG A 8 -21.59 -3.61 -1.04
CA ARG A 8 -21.37 -4.78 -0.15
C ARG A 8 -20.15 -4.70 0.78
N SER A 9 -19.25 -3.75 0.55
CA SER A 9 -17.91 -3.65 1.17
C SER A 9 -17.63 -2.35 1.93
N VAL A 10 -18.51 -1.33 1.90
CA VAL A 10 -18.30 -0.05 2.59
C VAL A 10 -18.20 -0.24 4.11
N SER A 11 -17.13 0.27 4.72
CA SER A 11 -16.97 0.23 6.18
C SER A 11 -18.11 0.98 6.88
N PRO A 12 -18.87 0.34 7.79
CA PRO A 12 -19.91 1.01 8.56
C PRO A 12 -19.33 1.99 9.60
N VAL A 13 -18.04 1.85 9.92
CA VAL A 13 -17.32 2.68 10.90
C VAL A 13 -16.52 3.75 10.17
N PHE A 14 -16.61 5.00 10.64
CA PHE A 14 -15.70 6.08 10.26
C PHE A 14 -14.35 5.85 10.96
N VAL A 15 -13.27 5.72 10.20
CA VAL A 15 -11.96 5.29 10.71
C VAL A 15 -10.90 6.34 10.38
N GLY A 16 -10.20 6.80 11.43
CA GLY A 16 -9.19 7.84 11.29
C GLY A 16 -9.82 9.19 10.95
N ARG A 17 -9.01 10.07 10.37
CA ARG A 17 -9.43 11.42 9.91
C ARG A 17 -9.86 12.40 11.00
N GLU A 18 -9.57 12.13 12.27
CA GLU A 18 -9.98 13.02 13.36
C GLU A 18 -9.31 14.41 13.28
N GLU A 19 -8.11 14.51 12.71
CA GLU A 19 -7.41 15.79 12.48
C GLU A 19 -8.03 16.57 11.31
N GLU A 20 -8.28 15.91 10.17
CA GLU A 20 -8.93 16.53 9.01
C GLU A 20 -10.38 16.96 9.35
N LEU A 21 -11.15 16.10 10.02
CA LEU A 21 -12.50 16.40 10.48
C LEU A 21 -12.49 17.49 11.56
N GLY A 22 -11.50 17.50 12.46
CA GLY A 22 -11.24 18.60 13.38
C GLY A 22 -11.06 19.94 12.66
N THR A 23 -10.27 19.97 11.58
CA THR A 23 -10.06 21.16 10.75
C THR A 23 -11.37 21.64 10.10
N LEU A 24 -12.24 20.72 9.64
CA LEU A 24 -13.56 21.06 9.09
C LEU A 24 -14.50 21.62 10.17
N ARG A 25 -14.50 21.04 11.39
CA ARG A 25 -15.26 21.55 12.55
C ARG A 25 -14.81 22.95 12.98
N GLU A 26 -13.50 23.21 13.02
CA GLU A 26 -12.96 24.55 13.30
C GLU A 26 -13.39 25.59 12.25
N ALA A 27 -13.44 25.20 10.97
CA ALA A 27 -13.98 26.05 9.92
C ALA A 27 -15.48 26.32 10.10
N LEU A 28 -16.28 25.30 10.43
CA LEU A 28 -17.71 25.47 10.73
C LEU A 28 -17.95 26.42 11.91
N ALA A 29 -17.16 26.29 12.97
CA ALA A 29 -17.26 27.15 14.15
C ALA A 29 -16.94 28.63 13.84
N ARG A 30 -15.86 28.89 13.10
CA ARG A 30 -15.50 30.25 12.65
C ARG A 30 -16.54 30.86 11.70
N ALA A 31 -17.07 30.06 10.77
CA ALA A 31 -18.18 30.50 9.93
C ALA A 31 -19.45 30.82 10.74
N GLY A 32 -19.77 30.03 11.77
CA GLY A 32 -20.87 30.34 12.70
C GLY A 32 -20.69 31.67 13.45
N ALA A 33 -19.45 32.01 13.80
CA ALA A 33 -19.08 33.31 14.38
C ALA A 33 -19.12 34.49 13.37
N GLY A 34 -19.35 34.22 12.08
CA GLY A 34 -19.43 35.23 11.03
C GLY A 34 -18.11 35.48 10.28
N GLU A 35 -17.12 34.60 10.42
CA GLU A 35 -15.88 34.61 9.63
C GLU A 35 -15.98 33.55 8.50
N PRO A 36 -16.23 33.94 7.25
CA PRO A 36 -16.34 32.97 6.16
C PRO A 36 -15.06 32.17 5.95
N GLN A 37 -15.20 30.90 5.59
CA GLN A 37 -14.08 29.97 5.40
C GLN A 37 -14.06 29.41 3.98
N ALA A 38 -12.87 29.22 3.42
CA ALA A 38 -12.67 28.56 2.14
C ALA A 38 -11.66 27.42 2.29
N LEU A 39 -12.03 26.20 1.88
CA LEU A 39 -11.21 25.01 2.05
C LEU A 39 -11.05 24.21 0.75
N LEU A 40 -9.87 23.61 0.59
CA LEU A 40 -9.56 22.69 -0.49
C LEU A 40 -9.17 21.33 0.07
N LEU A 41 -9.91 20.29 -0.32
CA LEU A 41 -9.74 18.91 0.11
C LEU A 41 -9.03 18.08 -0.97
N GLY A 42 -7.70 18.00 -0.88
CA GLY A 42 -6.87 17.16 -1.73
C GLY A 42 -6.78 15.73 -1.22
N GLY A 43 -6.42 14.80 -2.10
CA GLY A 43 -6.14 13.40 -1.77
C GLY A 43 -6.36 12.49 -2.97
N GLU A 44 -5.85 11.26 -2.91
CA GLU A 44 -5.93 10.31 -4.03
C GLU A 44 -7.36 9.78 -4.27
N ALA A 45 -7.63 9.22 -5.45
CA ALA A 45 -8.83 8.43 -5.72
C ALA A 45 -9.00 7.32 -4.64
N GLY A 46 -10.22 7.10 -4.15
CA GLY A 46 -10.50 6.07 -3.14
C GLY A 46 -10.05 6.36 -1.71
N VAL A 47 -9.31 7.45 -1.44
CA VAL A 47 -8.73 7.72 -0.09
C VAL A 47 -9.74 8.09 1.01
N GLY A 48 -11.04 8.24 0.67
CA GLY A 48 -12.10 8.57 1.63
C GLY A 48 -12.58 10.03 1.64
N LYS A 49 -12.23 10.86 0.65
CA LYS A 49 -12.66 12.29 0.57
C LYS A 49 -14.17 12.48 0.73
N SER A 50 -14.98 11.79 -0.08
CA SER A 50 -16.44 11.91 -0.02
C SER A 50 -17.02 11.38 1.30
N ARG A 51 -16.43 10.32 1.86
CA ARG A 51 -16.81 9.79 3.18
C ARG A 51 -16.56 10.80 4.31
N LEU A 52 -15.46 11.55 4.27
CA LEU A 52 -15.20 12.66 5.18
C LEU A 52 -16.23 13.80 5.02
N LEU A 53 -16.67 14.08 3.79
CA LEU A 53 -17.71 15.09 3.52
C LEU A 53 -19.12 14.63 3.89
N GLU A 54 -19.42 13.33 3.81
CA GLU A 54 -20.65 12.74 4.34
C GLU A 54 -20.71 12.90 5.86
N GLU A 55 -19.64 12.52 6.56
CA GLU A 55 -19.52 12.59 8.03
C GLU A 55 -19.62 14.04 8.51
N PHE A 56 -18.79 14.93 7.96
CA PHE A 56 -18.89 16.37 8.25
C PHE A 56 -20.28 16.93 7.90
N GLY A 57 -20.87 16.49 6.79
CA GLY A 57 -22.22 16.88 6.39
C GLY A 57 -23.32 16.41 7.34
N ALA A 58 -23.10 15.34 8.11
CA ALA A 58 -23.98 14.93 9.21
C ALA A 58 -23.85 15.91 10.38
N GLU A 59 -22.62 16.14 10.86
CA GLU A 59 -22.34 17.06 11.98
C GLU A 59 -22.85 18.50 11.72
N VAL A 60 -22.68 19.00 10.49
CA VAL A 60 -23.19 20.32 10.07
C VAL A 60 -24.71 20.41 10.28
N ARG A 61 -25.45 19.34 9.98
CA ARG A 61 -26.92 19.32 10.13
C ARG A 61 -27.32 19.17 11.60
N GLU A 62 -26.59 18.39 12.39
CA GLU A 62 -26.81 18.29 13.85
C GLU A 62 -26.55 19.64 14.55
N ALA A 63 -25.57 20.41 14.08
CA ALA A 63 -25.32 21.78 14.52
C ALA A 63 -26.36 22.81 14.04
N GLY A 64 -27.42 22.40 13.32
CA GLY A 64 -28.47 23.29 12.81
C GLY A 64 -28.06 24.16 11.62
N ALA A 65 -26.94 23.82 10.97
CA ALA A 65 -26.44 24.47 9.77
C ALA A 65 -26.86 23.71 8.49
N GLU A 66 -26.81 24.39 7.35
CA GLU A 66 -27.24 23.81 6.07
C GLU A 66 -26.05 23.32 5.26
N PHE A 67 -26.14 22.08 4.77
CA PHE A 67 -25.10 21.43 3.97
C PHE A 67 -25.62 21.09 2.58
N ALA A 68 -25.02 21.68 1.54
CA ALA A 68 -25.35 21.44 0.14
C ALA A 68 -24.11 20.99 -0.65
N VAL A 69 -24.30 19.96 -1.48
CA VAL A 69 -23.26 19.33 -2.27
C VAL A 69 -23.56 19.47 -3.76
N GLY A 70 -22.51 19.70 -4.56
CA GLY A 70 -22.55 19.66 -6.02
C GLY A 70 -21.36 18.89 -6.57
N GLY A 71 -21.60 17.71 -7.13
CA GLY A 71 -20.55 16.91 -7.79
C GLY A 71 -20.24 17.41 -9.20
N CYS A 72 -18.95 17.50 -9.54
CA CYS A 72 -18.51 17.55 -10.93
C CYS A 72 -18.62 16.15 -11.54
N VAL A 73 -18.86 16.08 -12.84
CA VAL A 73 -19.03 14.82 -13.58
C VAL A 73 -18.30 14.89 -14.91
N GLU A 74 -17.66 13.79 -15.29
CA GLU A 74 -16.92 13.68 -16.54
C GLU A 74 -17.89 13.59 -17.74
N ILE A 75 -18.23 14.74 -18.34
CA ILE A 75 -19.12 14.85 -19.50
C ILE A 75 -18.38 15.52 -20.65
N GLY A 76 -17.60 14.72 -21.39
CA GLY A 76 -16.85 15.16 -22.57
C GLY A 76 -15.76 16.20 -22.28
N ALA A 77 -15.19 16.77 -23.34
CA ALA A 77 -14.02 17.65 -23.22
C ALA A 77 -14.32 19.05 -22.63
N GLU A 78 -15.59 19.49 -22.63
CA GLU A 78 -15.99 20.84 -22.21
C GLU A 78 -16.85 20.86 -20.93
N GLY A 79 -17.47 19.73 -20.54
CA GLY A 79 -18.36 19.64 -19.38
C GLY A 79 -19.71 20.37 -19.57
N LEU A 80 -20.55 20.34 -18.52
CA LEU A 80 -21.77 21.14 -18.46
C LEU A 80 -21.52 22.40 -17.60
N PRO A 81 -21.61 23.63 -18.17
CA PRO A 81 -21.32 24.86 -17.43
C PRO A 81 -22.08 24.96 -16.11
N PHE A 82 -21.32 25.19 -15.03
CA PHE A 82 -21.84 25.42 -13.67
C PHE A 82 -22.66 24.26 -13.05
N ALA A 83 -22.70 23.07 -13.67
CA ALA A 83 -23.48 21.93 -13.19
C ALA A 83 -23.38 21.61 -11.68
N PRO A 84 -22.19 21.63 -11.03
CA PRO A 84 -22.10 21.39 -9.58
C PRO A 84 -22.77 22.52 -8.78
N PHE A 85 -22.61 23.80 -9.16
CA PHE A 85 -23.29 24.92 -8.52
C PHE A 85 -24.81 24.82 -8.68
N SER A 86 -25.31 24.54 -9.89
CA SER A 86 -26.74 24.31 -10.14
C SER A 86 -27.30 23.18 -9.26
N THR A 87 -26.54 22.09 -9.09
CA THR A 87 -26.94 20.94 -8.26
C THR A 87 -27.07 21.32 -6.79
N ALA A 88 -26.08 22.02 -6.23
CA ALA A 88 -26.10 22.47 -4.85
C ALA A 88 -27.18 23.54 -4.59
N LEU A 89 -27.34 24.52 -5.50
CA LEU A 89 -28.39 25.54 -5.37
C LEU A 89 -29.80 24.94 -5.48
N ARG A 90 -30.02 23.90 -6.32
CA ARG A 90 -31.28 23.13 -6.32
C ARG A 90 -31.52 22.42 -4.99
N ALA A 91 -30.48 21.92 -4.32
CA ALA A 91 -30.61 21.32 -3.00
C ALA A 91 -31.01 22.38 -1.95
N LEU A 92 -30.39 23.57 -1.97
CA LEU A 92 -30.75 24.68 -1.09
C LEU A 92 -32.18 25.17 -1.34
N ARG A 93 -32.62 25.34 -2.59
CA ARG A 93 -34.00 25.71 -2.94
C ARG A 93 -35.04 24.72 -2.39
N ARG A 94 -34.71 23.42 -2.28
CA ARG A 94 -35.60 22.41 -1.68
C ARG A 94 -35.64 22.45 -0.15
N ARG A 95 -34.53 22.83 0.51
CA ARG A 95 -34.40 22.87 1.98
C ARG A 95 -34.90 24.19 2.57
N LEU A 96 -34.66 25.30 1.87
CA LEU A 96 -34.92 26.69 2.28
C LEU A 96 -35.81 27.42 1.26
N PRO A 97 -37.03 26.95 0.95
CA PRO A 97 -37.81 27.46 -0.17
C PRO A 97 -38.21 28.94 -0.03
N ALA A 98 -38.47 29.42 1.19
CA ALA A 98 -38.89 30.80 1.43
C ALA A 98 -37.70 31.76 1.36
N GLU A 99 -36.62 31.40 2.04
CA GLU A 99 -35.35 32.14 2.11
C GLU A 99 -34.70 32.20 0.74
N PHE A 100 -34.72 31.11 -0.03
CA PHE A 100 -34.22 31.09 -1.41
C PHE A 100 -35.05 32.00 -2.32
N THR A 101 -36.38 31.97 -2.22
CA THR A 101 -37.26 32.85 -2.99
C THR A 101 -37.00 34.32 -2.67
N ALA A 102 -36.85 34.67 -1.39
CA ALA A 102 -36.48 36.02 -0.97
C ALA A 102 -35.06 36.42 -1.42
N ALA A 103 -34.12 35.47 -1.43
CA ALA A 103 -32.74 35.72 -1.79
C ALA A 103 -32.54 35.96 -3.30
N VAL A 104 -33.32 35.32 -4.17
CA VAL A 104 -33.30 35.55 -5.64
C VAL A 104 -34.16 36.71 -6.11
N ALA A 105 -35.01 37.28 -5.23
CA ALA A 105 -36.03 38.26 -5.59
C ALA A 105 -35.49 39.45 -6.41
N GLY A 106 -36.06 39.64 -7.60
CA GLY A 106 -35.69 40.68 -8.55
C GLY A 106 -34.39 40.43 -9.32
N GLN A 107 -33.77 39.25 -9.23
CA GLN A 107 -32.56 38.84 -9.95
C GLN A 107 -32.74 37.47 -10.66
N GLU A 108 -33.98 36.99 -10.79
CA GLU A 108 -34.34 35.66 -11.27
C GLU A 108 -33.86 35.40 -12.70
N ALA A 109 -33.99 36.39 -13.59
CA ALA A 109 -33.60 36.27 -15.00
C ALA A 109 -32.06 36.15 -15.20
N GLU A 110 -31.26 36.80 -14.36
CA GLU A 110 -29.80 36.65 -14.36
C GLU A 110 -29.40 35.26 -13.82
N LEU A 111 -29.97 34.88 -12.68
CA LEU A 111 -29.71 33.59 -12.03
C LEU A 111 -30.27 32.39 -12.80
N ALA A 112 -31.18 32.60 -13.75
CA ALA A 112 -31.65 31.59 -14.70
C ALA A 112 -30.52 30.93 -15.52
N ARG A 113 -29.36 31.59 -15.64
CA ARG A 113 -28.14 31.00 -16.24
C ARG A 113 -27.58 29.83 -15.42
N LEU A 114 -27.79 29.81 -14.10
CA LEU A 114 -27.42 28.73 -13.20
C LEU A 114 -28.59 27.79 -12.91
N LEU A 115 -29.80 28.33 -12.83
CA LEU A 115 -31.03 27.61 -12.49
C LEU A 115 -32.15 27.96 -13.48
N PRO A 116 -32.26 27.27 -14.63
CA PRO A 116 -33.29 27.54 -15.63
C PRO A 116 -34.73 27.48 -15.09
N GLU A 117 -34.94 26.86 -13.93
CA GLU A 117 -36.23 26.79 -13.23
C GLU A 117 -36.59 28.07 -12.44
N LEU A 118 -35.84 29.16 -12.61
CA LEU A 118 -36.15 30.49 -12.07
C LEU A 118 -36.81 31.42 -13.11
N GLY A 119 -36.66 31.15 -14.40
CA GLY A 119 -37.23 31.96 -15.47
C GLY A 119 -36.47 31.83 -16.79
N GLU A 120 -36.86 32.60 -17.80
CA GLU A 120 -36.08 32.70 -19.03
C GLU A 120 -34.82 33.56 -18.79
N SER A 121 -33.65 33.03 -19.14
CA SER A 121 -32.42 33.83 -19.14
C SER A 121 -32.49 34.86 -20.28
N PRO A 122 -32.03 36.12 -20.08
CA PRO A 122 -32.02 37.11 -21.14
C PRO A 122 -31.13 36.63 -22.30
N GLY A 123 -31.79 36.24 -23.40
CA GLY A 123 -31.18 35.78 -24.64
C GLY A 123 -30.44 36.89 -25.37
N GLY A 124 -29.31 37.31 -24.81
CA GLY A 124 -28.42 38.35 -25.31
C GLY A 124 -26.98 37.83 -25.42
N ARG A 125 -26.19 38.49 -26.26
CA ARG A 125 -24.80 38.13 -26.58
C ARG A 125 -23.93 38.00 -25.31
N TYR A 126 -22.89 37.18 -25.40
CA TYR A 126 -21.82 37.10 -24.39
C TYR A 126 -21.07 38.45 -24.28
N GLU A 127 -21.60 39.36 -23.47
CA GLU A 127 -20.89 40.55 -22.98
C GLU A 127 -20.12 40.15 -21.71
N GLU A 128 -18.85 40.56 -21.59
CA GLU A 128 -17.97 40.17 -20.48
C GLU A 128 -18.57 40.56 -19.11
N ASP A 129 -19.24 41.72 -19.05
CA ASP A 129 -19.96 42.23 -17.88
C ASP A 129 -21.03 41.24 -17.36
N GLY A 130 -21.67 40.48 -18.24
CA GLY A 130 -22.71 39.51 -17.88
C GLY A 130 -22.19 38.31 -17.09
N THR A 131 -20.90 37.98 -17.19
CA THR A 131 -20.27 36.90 -16.42
C THR A 131 -19.85 37.39 -15.04
N ALA A 132 -19.23 38.58 -14.97
CA ALA A 132 -18.90 39.22 -13.68
C ALA A 132 -20.16 39.48 -12.85
N ARG A 133 -21.25 39.93 -13.49
CA ARG A 133 -22.56 40.11 -12.84
C ARG A 133 -23.14 38.81 -12.31
N LEU A 134 -23.09 37.72 -13.09
CA LEU A 134 -23.56 36.41 -12.63
C LEU A 134 -22.78 35.94 -11.38
N PHE A 135 -21.46 36.12 -11.37
CA PHE A 135 -20.62 35.72 -10.23
C PHE A 135 -20.93 36.54 -8.97
N GLU A 136 -21.09 37.86 -9.12
CA GLU A 136 -21.51 38.76 -8.02
C GLU A 136 -22.88 38.35 -7.46
N LEU A 137 -23.86 38.07 -8.33
CA LEU A 137 -25.20 37.64 -7.93
C LEU A 137 -25.21 36.27 -7.26
N THR A 138 -24.34 35.36 -7.69
CA THR A 138 -24.17 34.04 -7.06
C THR A 138 -23.60 34.19 -5.64
N LEU A 139 -22.57 35.02 -5.45
CA LEU A 139 -22.05 35.32 -4.12
C LEU A 139 -23.13 35.92 -3.23
N ARG A 140 -23.84 36.96 -3.71
CA ARG A 140 -24.93 37.62 -2.95
C ARG A 140 -26.07 36.67 -2.59
N LEU A 141 -26.40 35.70 -3.45
CA LEU A 141 -27.37 34.65 -3.14
C LEU A 141 -26.89 33.78 -1.97
N LEU A 142 -25.63 33.33 -2.00
CA LEU A 142 -25.04 32.55 -0.91
C LEU A 142 -24.95 33.36 0.40
N GLU A 143 -24.54 34.64 0.35
CA GLU A 143 -24.49 35.53 1.51
C GLU A 143 -25.88 35.75 2.14
N ARG A 144 -26.93 35.91 1.32
CA ARG A 144 -28.32 36.05 1.78
C ARG A 144 -28.83 34.76 2.44
N LEU A 145 -28.54 33.60 1.86
CA LEU A 145 -28.88 32.30 2.46
C LEU A 145 -28.08 32.03 3.76
N ALA A 146 -26.84 32.53 3.84
CA ALA A 146 -25.95 32.43 5.00
C ALA A 146 -26.16 33.55 6.05
N ALA A 147 -27.24 34.34 5.95
CA ALA A 147 -27.50 35.46 6.86
C ALA A 147 -28.03 35.00 8.23
N GLU A 148 -28.97 34.05 8.24
CA GLU A 148 -29.60 33.57 9.49
C GLU A 148 -28.92 32.32 10.05
N ARG A 149 -28.42 31.42 9.18
CA ARG A 149 -27.80 30.14 9.54
C ARG A 149 -26.44 29.98 8.84
N THR A 150 -25.59 29.12 9.39
CA THR A 150 -24.34 28.75 8.71
C THR A 150 -24.66 27.89 7.49
N LEU A 151 -24.06 28.24 6.36
CA LEU A 151 -24.20 27.55 5.08
C LEU A 151 -22.86 26.94 4.69
N VAL A 152 -22.85 25.64 4.43
CA VAL A 152 -21.72 24.90 3.88
C VAL A 152 -22.05 24.48 2.45
N LEU A 153 -21.26 24.97 1.50
CA LEU A 153 -21.33 24.63 0.08
C LEU A 153 -20.09 23.80 -0.29
N ALA A 154 -20.28 22.49 -0.46
CA ALA A 154 -19.24 21.57 -0.90
C ALA A 154 -19.38 21.28 -2.41
N LEU A 155 -18.30 21.47 -3.17
CA LEU A 155 -18.21 21.06 -4.57
C LEU A 155 -17.24 19.89 -4.67
N GLU A 156 -17.72 18.75 -5.15
CA GLU A 156 -16.92 17.53 -5.23
C GLU A 156 -16.27 17.34 -6.59
N ASP A 157 -15.14 16.64 -6.57
CA ASP A 157 -14.42 16.16 -7.75
C ASP A 157 -14.07 17.27 -8.76
N LEU A 158 -13.60 18.43 -8.29
CA LEU A 158 -13.21 19.61 -9.09
C LEU A 158 -12.18 19.35 -10.20
N HIS A 159 -11.52 18.19 -10.21
CA HIS A 159 -10.69 17.75 -11.32
C HIS A 159 -11.51 17.58 -12.62
N TRP A 160 -12.79 17.21 -12.52
CA TRP A 160 -13.75 17.20 -13.63
C TRP A 160 -14.53 18.52 -13.83
N ALA A 161 -14.22 19.58 -13.08
CA ALA A 161 -14.94 20.86 -13.22
C ALA A 161 -14.70 21.52 -14.58
N ASP A 162 -15.75 22.03 -15.23
CA ASP A 162 -15.66 22.80 -16.48
C ASP A 162 -14.99 24.18 -16.29
N ALA A 163 -14.70 24.87 -17.41
CA ALA A 163 -14.03 26.19 -17.36
C ALA A 163 -14.85 27.26 -16.62
N SER A 164 -16.17 27.29 -16.80
CA SER A 164 -17.07 28.25 -16.18
C SER A 164 -17.20 28.02 -14.67
N THR A 165 -17.34 26.75 -14.25
CA THR A 165 -17.29 26.35 -12.83
C THR A 165 -15.96 26.78 -12.19
N ARG A 166 -14.82 26.53 -12.84
CA ARG A 166 -13.50 26.92 -12.33
C ARG A 166 -13.37 28.45 -12.18
N HIS A 167 -13.91 29.24 -13.12
CA HIS A 167 -13.90 30.70 -13.02
C HIS A 167 -14.79 31.24 -11.89
N LEU A 168 -16.00 30.68 -11.71
CA LEU A 168 -16.88 31.05 -10.60
C LEU A 168 -16.28 30.67 -9.25
N LEU A 169 -15.67 29.47 -9.15
CA LEU A 169 -14.97 29.04 -7.94
C LEU A 169 -13.81 29.98 -7.59
N ALA A 170 -12.99 30.35 -8.58
CA ALA A 170 -11.90 31.31 -8.41
C ALA A 170 -12.41 32.67 -7.89
N TYR A 171 -13.52 33.16 -8.45
CA TYR A 171 -14.15 34.40 -7.99
C TYR A 171 -14.61 34.32 -6.53
N LEU A 172 -15.29 33.23 -6.15
CA LEU A 172 -15.81 33.04 -4.79
C LEU A 172 -14.70 32.86 -3.74
N PHE A 173 -13.58 32.23 -4.09
CA PHE A 173 -12.44 32.05 -3.17
C PHE A 173 -11.59 33.33 -3.03
N ARG A 174 -11.49 34.15 -4.08
CA ARG A 174 -10.78 35.44 -4.06
C ARG A 174 -11.58 36.56 -3.39
N THR A 175 -12.90 36.55 -3.52
CA THR A 175 -13.77 37.61 -3.03
C THR A 175 -14.14 37.35 -1.58
N PRO A 176 -13.80 38.22 -0.61
CA PRO A 176 -14.17 38.02 0.78
C PRO A 176 -15.69 38.09 0.92
N ALA A 177 -16.31 36.92 1.14
CA ALA A 177 -17.73 36.79 1.40
C ALA A 177 -18.13 37.48 2.73
N ARG A 178 -19.43 37.55 2.98
CA ARG A 178 -20.04 38.00 4.23
C ARG A 178 -20.98 36.95 4.79
N GLY A 179 -21.26 37.05 6.09
CA GLY A 179 -22.15 36.12 6.78
C GLY A 179 -21.47 34.78 7.07
N ARG A 180 -22.28 33.74 7.27
CA ARG A 180 -21.85 32.47 7.86
C ARG A 180 -21.58 31.40 6.79
N LEU A 181 -20.62 31.64 5.90
CA LEU A 181 -20.39 30.78 4.73
C LEU A 181 -19.11 29.93 4.85
N VAL A 182 -19.22 28.63 4.59
CA VAL A 182 -18.09 27.73 4.30
C VAL A 182 -18.16 27.30 2.84
N LEU A 183 -17.11 27.58 2.09
CA LEU A 183 -16.89 27.06 0.74
C LEU A 183 -15.89 25.91 0.83
N LEU A 184 -16.22 24.74 0.28
CA LEU A 184 -15.32 23.59 0.25
C LEU A 184 -15.23 23.03 -1.18
N GLY A 185 -14.02 22.73 -1.64
CA GLY A 185 -13.77 22.08 -2.93
C GLY A 185 -12.94 20.82 -2.77
N SER A 186 -13.43 19.65 -3.19
CA SER A 186 -12.65 18.40 -3.20
C SER A 186 -12.13 18.06 -4.60
N TYR A 187 -10.98 17.39 -4.70
CA TYR A 187 -10.44 16.88 -5.97
C TYR A 187 -9.46 15.73 -5.75
N ARG A 188 -9.17 15.01 -6.83
CA ARG A 188 -8.20 13.92 -6.87
C ARG A 188 -6.83 14.47 -7.23
N SER A 189 -5.85 14.34 -6.34
CA SER A 189 -4.48 14.83 -6.61
C SER A 189 -3.72 13.94 -7.59
N ASP A 190 -4.13 12.68 -7.73
CA ASP A 190 -3.60 11.68 -8.68
C ASP A 190 -4.09 11.86 -10.13
N ASP A 191 -5.24 12.49 -10.37
CA ASP A 191 -5.73 12.72 -11.75
C ASP A 191 -5.16 14.02 -12.39
N LEU A 192 -4.35 14.80 -11.64
CA LEU A 192 -3.80 16.08 -12.10
C LEU A 192 -2.51 15.93 -12.92
N HIS A 193 -2.63 15.47 -14.16
CA HIS A 193 -1.52 15.47 -15.14
C HIS A 193 -0.90 16.88 -15.33
N ARG A 194 0.32 16.97 -15.86
CA ARG A 194 1.12 18.23 -15.88
C ARG A 194 0.44 19.43 -16.57
N ARG A 195 -0.49 19.20 -17.51
CA ARG A 195 -1.23 20.23 -18.25
C ARG A 195 -2.69 20.39 -17.78
N HIS A 196 -3.07 19.74 -16.68
CA HIS A 196 -4.46 19.73 -16.22
C HIS A 196 -4.96 21.15 -15.88
N PRO A 197 -6.12 21.59 -16.40
CA PRO A 197 -6.58 22.98 -16.27
C PRO A 197 -6.92 23.41 -14.83
N LEU A 198 -7.10 22.47 -13.90
CA LEU A 198 -7.25 22.79 -12.47
C LEU A 198 -5.91 23.18 -11.80
N ARG A 199 -4.74 22.76 -12.31
CA ARG A 199 -3.44 23.00 -11.65
C ARG A 199 -3.07 24.49 -11.53
N PRO A 200 -3.26 25.35 -12.55
CA PRO A 200 -3.05 26.78 -12.41
C PRO A 200 -3.97 27.40 -11.35
N LEU A 201 -5.23 26.97 -11.27
CA LEU A 201 -6.18 27.44 -10.27
C LEU A 201 -5.74 27.05 -8.85
N LEU A 202 -5.41 25.79 -8.60
CA LEU A 202 -4.94 25.35 -7.27
C LEU A 202 -3.67 26.11 -6.84
N ALA A 203 -2.68 26.23 -7.72
CA ALA A 203 -1.43 26.95 -7.43
C ALA A 203 -1.61 28.48 -7.21
N GLU A 204 -2.77 29.02 -7.56
CA GLU A 204 -3.18 30.39 -7.28
C GLU A 204 -3.97 30.48 -5.95
N LEU A 205 -4.94 29.58 -5.74
CA LEU A 205 -5.71 29.49 -4.50
C LEU A 205 -4.82 29.18 -3.29
N ASP A 206 -3.81 28.32 -3.44
CA ASP A 206 -2.80 28.00 -2.41
C ASP A 206 -1.99 29.25 -1.97
N ARG A 207 -2.04 30.37 -2.71
CA ARG A 207 -1.38 31.64 -2.34
C ARG A 207 -2.29 32.56 -1.50
N LEU A 208 -3.58 32.28 -1.43
CA LEU A 208 -4.55 33.06 -0.68
C LEU A 208 -4.54 32.64 0.79
N ARG A 209 -4.19 33.56 1.69
CA ARG A 209 -4.15 33.29 3.15
C ARG A 209 -5.51 32.93 3.76
N THR A 210 -6.60 33.15 3.01
CA THR A 210 -7.98 32.83 3.38
C THR A 210 -8.40 31.41 2.98
N VAL A 211 -7.56 30.67 2.26
CA VAL A 211 -7.84 29.31 1.80
C VAL A 211 -7.05 28.31 2.63
N THR A 212 -7.74 27.42 3.33
CA THR A 212 -7.12 26.31 4.07
C THR A 212 -7.07 25.07 3.19
N ARG A 213 -5.87 24.55 2.94
CA ARG A 213 -5.68 23.29 2.23
C ARG A 213 -5.58 22.13 3.23
N VAL A 214 -6.41 21.11 3.02
CA VAL A 214 -6.37 19.83 3.75
C VAL A 214 -6.07 18.74 2.73
N GLU A 215 -4.98 18.01 2.90
CA GLU A 215 -4.63 16.86 2.05
C GLU A 215 -4.84 15.59 2.86
N LEU A 216 -5.66 14.66 2.35
CA LEU A 216 -5.89 13.38 3.02
C LEU A 216 -4.71 12.43 2.72
N PRO A 217 -3.89 12.06 3.72
CA PRO A 217 -2.91 10.99 3.58
C PRO A 217 -3.61 9.65 3.35
N ARG A 218 -2.86 8.60 3.02
CA ARG A 218 -3.37 7.23 3.06
C ARG A 218 -3.45 6.73 4.51
N PHE A 219 -4.24 5.68 4.74
CA PHE A 219 -4.33 5.07 6.06
C PHE A 219 -3.02 4.40 6.46
N SER A 220 -2.67 4.54 7.73
CA SER A 220 -1.61 3.81 8.41
C SER A 220 -2.03 2.35 8.70
N PRO A 221 -1.10 1.42 9.00
CA PRO A 221 -1.47 0.03 9.33
C PRO A 221 -2.51 -0.11 10.47
N PRO A 222 -2.45 0.70 11.57
CA PRO A 222 -3.51 0.69 12.59
C PRO A 222 -4.88 1.16 12.09
N GLU A 223 -4.93 2.07 11.12
CA GLU A 223 -6.20 2.50 10.50
C GLU A 223 -6.74 1.44 9.54
N VAL A 224 -5.88 0.79 8.74
CA VAL A 224 -6.26 -0.36 7.92
C VAL A 224 -6.81 -1.50 8.78
N SER A 225 -6.17 -1.80 9.92
CA SER A 225 -6.68 -2.77 10.90
C SER A 225 -8.08 -2.40 11.42
N ARG A 226 -8.30 -1.13 11.82
CA ARG A 226 -9.63 -0.66 12.28
C ARG A 226 -10.69 -0.73 11.17
N GLN A 227 -10.34 -0.40 9.92
CA GLN A 227 -11.25 -0.48 8.79
C GLN A 227 -11.61 -1.95 8.49
N LEU A 228 -10.62 -2.85 8.46
CA LEU A 228 -10.83 -4.29 8.34
C LEU A 228 -11.74 -4.83 9.46
N ALA A 229 -11.48 -4.46 10.71
CA ALA A 229 -12.31 -4.87 11.84
C ALA A 229 -13.79 -4.43 11.69
N GLY A 230 -14.02 -3.21 11.17
CA GLY A 230 -15.34 -2.69 10.86
C GLY A 230 -16.07 -3.45 9.74
N ILE A 231 -15.36 -3.85 8.68
CA ILE A 231 -15.93 -4.56 7.51
C ILE A 231 -16.14 -6.05 7.79
N LEU A 232 -15.21 -6.69 8.50
CA LEU A 232 -15.23 -8.11 8.84
C LEU A 232 -16.10 -8.39 10.08
N ALA A 233 -16.44 -7.36 10.86
CA ALA A 233 -17.11 -7.45 12.17
C ALA A 233 -16.38 -8.37 13.18
N ALA A 234 -15.05 -8.46 13.05
CA ALA A 234 -14.14 -9.24 13.89
C ALA A 234 -12.73 -8.66 13.81
N GLU A 235 -11.94 -8.78 14.88
CA GLU A 235 -10.52 -8.36 14.88
C GLU A 235 -9.72 -9.17 13.83
N PRO A 236 -9.05 -8.53 12.86
CA PRO A 236 -8.25 -9.22 11.86
C PRO A 236 -6.93 -9.74 12.44
N GLU A 237 -6.43 -10.85 11.91
CA GLU A 237 -5.08 -11.34 12.24
C GLU A 237 -4.01 -10.37 11.69
N GLU A 238 -2.92 -10.18 12.44
CA GLU A 238 -1.83 -9.25 12.07
C GLU A 238 -1.26 -9.53 10.67
N ALA A 239 -1.10 -10.80 10.30
CA ALA A 239 -0.66 -11.21 8.96
C ALA A 239 -1.63 -10.78 7.84
N LEU A 240 -2.94 -10.74 8.11
CA LEU A 240 -3.93 -10.24 7.15
C LEU A 240 -3.85 -8.72 7.02
N VAL A 241 -3.65 -8.01 8.14
CA VAL A 241 -3.45 -6.55 8.13
C VAL A 241 -2.21 -6.20 7.31
N ASP A 242 -1.10 -6.91 7.51
CA ASP A 242 0.14 -6.69 6.75
C ASP A 242 -0.03 -7.00 5.25
N GLU A 243 -0.72 -8.08 4.89
CA GLU A 243 -1.00 -8.40 3.48
C GLU A 243 -1.87 -7.31 2.83
N VAL A 244 -2.98 -6.96 3.45
CA VAL A 244 -3.93 -5.95 2.93
C VAL A 244 -3.27 -4.57 2.89
N PHE A 245 -2.48 -4.19 3.90
CA PHE A 245 -1.72 -2.94 3.89
C PHE A 245 -0.69 -2.91 2.75
N THR A 246 0.07 -3.99 2.55
CA THR A 246 1.06 -4.10 1.45
C THR A 246 0.40 -4.04 0.07
N ARG A 247 -0.79 -4.63 -0.10
CA ARG A 247 -1.52 -4.65 -1.37
C ARG A 247 -2.29 -3.36 -1.63
N SER A 248 -3.01 -2.81 -0.65
CA SER A 248 -3.74 -1.53 -0.77
C SER A 248 -2.83 -0.29 -0.74
N ASP A 249 -1.61 -0.42 -0.19
CA ASP A 249 -0.70 0.69 0.11
C ASP A 249 -1.39 1.81 0.92
N GLY A 250 -2.29 1.41 1.83
CA GLY A 250 -3.09 2.28 2.70
C GLY A 250 -4.31 2.97 2.06
N ASN A 251 -4.69 2.64 0.82
CA ASN A 251 -5.85 3.26 0.18
C ASN A 251 -7.18 2.66 0.70
N ALA A 252 -8.02 3.49 1.33
CA ALA A 252 -9.25 3.07 2.00
C ALA A 252 -10.21 2.25 1.13
N PHE A 253 -10.39 2.61 -0.15
CA PHE A 253 -11.22 1.87 -1.10
C PHE A 253 -10.62 0.50 -1.45
N PHE A 254 -9.29 0.41 -1.60
CA PHE A 254 -8.63 -0.87 -1.87
C PHE A 254 -8.65 -1.80 -0.66
N VAL A 255 -8.63 -1.26 0.58
CA VAL A 255 -8.86 -2.04 1.80
C VAL A 255 -10.28 -2.63 1.80
N GLU A 256 -11.29 -1.85 1.40
CA GLU A 256 -12.69 -2.31 1.32
C GLU A 256 -12.88 -3.46 0.32
N GLU A 257 -12.32 -3.34 -0.88
CA GLU A 257 -12.40 -4.40 -1.89
C GLU A 257 -11.62 -5.67 -1.49
N LEU A 258 -10.42 -5.53 -0.92
CA LEU A 258 -9.63 -6.67 -0.41
C LEU A 258 -10.31 -7.33 0.81
N ALA A 259 -11.01 -6.58 1.65
CA ALA A 259 -11.84 -7.16 2.71
C ALA A 259 -13.02 -7.98 2.16
N GLY A 260 -13.57 -7.56 1.01
CA GLY A 260 -14.61 -8.28 0.29
C GLY A 260 -14.18 -9.68 -0.15
N THR A 261 -12.96 -9.82 -0.69
CA THR A 261 -12.44 -11.12 -1.16
C THR A 261 -12.10 -12.08 -0.01
N VAL A 262 -11.62 -11.54 1.12
CA VAL A 262 -11.45 -12.32 2.37
C VAL A 262 -12.80 -12.88 2.84
N ARG A 263 -13.88 -12.07 2.85
CA ARG A 263 -15.22 -12.53 3.24
C ARG A 263 -15.81 -13.60 2.31
N SER A 264 -15.41 -13.63 1.03
CA SER A 264 -15.84 -14.66 0.08
C SER A 264 -14.99 -15.94 0.14
N GLY A 265 -13.93 -15.97 0.95
CA GLY A 265 -12.96 -17.07 1.03
C GLY A 265 -12.00 -17.14 -0.17
N GLN A 266 -11.94 -16.09 -0.99
CA GLN A 266 -11.05 -15.99 -2.14
C GLN A 266 -9.80 -15.19 -1.79
N CYS A 267 -8.91 -15.79 -1.01
CA CYS A 267 -7.78 -15.08 -0.37
C CYS A 267 -6.67 -14.57 -1.31
N THR A 268 -6.81 -14.63 -2.65
CA THR A 268 -5.66 -14.50 -3.58
C THR A 268 -5.90 -13.71 -4.87
N GLY A 269 -7.07 -13.11 -5.09
CA GLY A 269 -7.37 -12.38 -6.35
C GLY A 269 -8.04 -11.03 -6.13
N LEU A 270 -7.95 -10.15 -7.13
CA LEU A 270 -8.77 -8.95 -7.25
C LEU A 270 -10.20 -9.32 -7.70
N THR A 271 -11.20 -8.54 -7.29
CA THR A 271 -12.55 -8.59 -7.88
C THR A 271 -12.50 -8.12 -9.34
N ASP A 272 -13.36 -8.66 -10.20
CA ASP A 272 -13.44 -8.26 -11.62
C ASP A 272 -13.76 -6.76 -11.75
N SER A 273 -14.64 -6.23 -10.89
CA SER A 273 -14.97 -4.81 -10.79
C SER A 273 -13.77 -3.92 -10.44
N LEU A 274 -12.92 -4.35 -9.51
CA LEU A 274 -11.70 -3.61 -9.15
C LEU A 274 -10.66 -3.72 -10.27
N ARG A 275 -10.52 -4.89 -10.90
CA ARG A 275 -9.64 -5.10 -12.05
C ARG A 275 -9.99 -4.13 -13.18
N ASP A 276 -11.26 -4.08 -13.60
CA ASP A 276 -11.73 -3.20 -14.67
C ASP A 276 -11.41 -1.73 -14.34
N LEU A 277 -11.72 -1.27 -13.13
CA LEU A 277 -11.43 0.10 -12.66
C LEU A 277 -9.93 0.43 -12.72
N LEU A 278 -9.07 -0.50 -12.31
CA LEU A 278 -7.60 -0.33 -12.34
C LEU A 278 -7.05 -0.31 -13.78
N LEU A 279 -7.67 -1.06 -14.71
CA LEU A 279 -7.22 -1.15 -16.10
C LEU A 279 -7.61 0.05 -16.97
N VAL A 280 -8.70 0.77 -16.69
CA VAL A 280 -9.14 1.96 -17.47
C VAL A 280 -7.99 2.97 -17.73
N ARG A 281 -7.17 3.27 -16.72
CA ARG A 281 -6.04 4.20 -16.87
C ARG A 281 -4.94 3.63 -17.78
N VAL A 282 -4.76 2.30 -17.80
CA VAL A 282 -3.82 1.61 -18.69
C VAL A 282 -4.35 1.60 -20.12
N GLU A 283 -5.63 1.26 -20.31
CA GLU A 283 -6.31 1.24 -21.62
C GLU A 283 -6.36 2.61 -22.30
N SER A 284 -6.38 3.70 -21.53
CA SER A 284 -6.29 5.07 -22.08
C SER A 284 -4.92 5.42 -22.68
N LEU A 285 -3.88 4.60 -22.46
CA LEU A 285 -2.57 4.78 -23.06
C LEU A 285 -2.56 4.31 -24.54
N PRO A 286 -1.72 4.91 -25.41
CA PRO A 286 -1.40 4.34 -26.72
C PRO A 286 -0.86 2.91 -26.61
N GLU A 287 -1.00 2.10 -27.67
CA GLU A 287 -0.60 0.68 -27.69
C GLU A 287 0.84 0.44 -27.22
N GLU A 288 1.79 1.30 -27.60
CA GLU A 288 3.18 1.21 -27.14
C GLU A 288 3.31 1.46 -25.62
N GLY A 289 2.53 2.40 -25.08
CA GLY A 289 2.43 2.66 -23.64
C GLY A 289 1.86 1.47 -22.87
N GLN A 290 0.76 0.89 -23.35
CA GLN A 290 0.18 -0.34 -22.79
C GLN A 290 1.19 -1.50 -22.80
N ARG A 291 1.90 -1.68 -23.92
CA ARG A 291 2.93 -2.71 -24.07
C ARG A 291 4.07 -2.52 -23.07
N VAL A 292 4.54 -1.29 -22.86
CA VAL A 292 5.58 -0.97 -21.87
C VAL A 292 5.07 -1.21 -20.44
N VAL A 293 3.85 -0.80 -20.10
CA VAL A 293 3.25 -1.06 -18.77
C VAL A 293 3.13 -2.56 -18.48
N ARG A 294 2.67 -3.37 -19.46
CA ARG A 294 2.64 -4.83 -19.38
C ARG A 294 4.02 -5.45 -19.18
N ILE A 295 5.08 -4.90 -19.78
CA ILE A 295 6.45 -5.34 -19.54
C ILE A 295 6.87 -5.02 -18.10
N VAL A 296 6.69 -3.76 -17.64
CA VAL A 296 7.08 -3.32 -16.28
C VAL A 296 6.36 -4.14 -15.19
N ALA A 297 5.13 -4.61 -15.44
CA ALA A 297 4.39 -5.43 -14.47
C ALA A 297 5.14 -6.73 -14.09
N GLU A 298 5.72 -7.40 -15.07
CA GLU A 298 6.51 -8.63 -14.86
C GLU A 298 7.95 -8.36 -14.38
N GLY A 299 8.47 -7.14 -14.56
CA GLY A 299 9.85 -6.81 -14.25
C GLY A 299 10.20 -6.77 -12.76
N GLY A 300 9.25 -6.46 -11.88
CA GLY A 300 9.46 -6.41 -10.42
C GLY A 300 8.71 -5.25 -9.75
N SER A 301 9.11 -4.91 -8.53
CA SER A 301 8.59 -3.74 -7.79
C SER A 301 9.16 -2.42 -8.33
N THR A 302 10.39 -2.43 -8.84
CA THR A 302 11.03 -1.35 -9.61
C THR A 302 11.82 -1.99 -10.75
N VAL A 303 11.82 -1.35 -11.92
CA VAL A 303 12.48 -1.84 -13.13
C VAL A 303 13.39 -0.73 -13.67
N GLU A 304 14.68 -1.01 -13.78
CA GLU A 304 15.72 -0.10 -14.29
C GLU A 304 15.48 0.19 -15.77
N TYR A 305 15.72 1.44 -16.20
CA TYR A 305 15.50 1.85 -17.60
C TYR A 305 16.27 0.99 -18.60
N ARG A 306 17.52 0.62 -18.29
CA ARG A 306 18.35 -0.21 -19.17
C ARG A 306 17.81 -1.63 -19.32
N LEU A 307 17.35 -2.24 -18.21
CA LEU A 307 16.68 -3.55 -18.25
C LEU A 307 15.39 -3.46 -19.07
N LEU A 308 14.60 -2.41 -18.84
CA LEU A 308 13.37 -2.17 -19.58
C LEU A 308 13.62 -1.97 -21.08
N ALA A 309 14.69 -1.28 -21.48
CA ALA A 309 15.07 -1.10 -22.88
C ALA A 309 15.41 -2.43 -23.56
N ALA A 310 16.28 -3.24 -22.93
CA ALA A 310 16.64 -4.57 -23.41
C ALA A 310 15.41 -5.49 -23.54
N VAL A 311 14.46 -5.41 -22.61
CA VAL A 311 13.26 -6.27 -22.59
C VAL A 311 12.10 -5.72 -23.41
N ALA A 312 12.02 -4.41 -23.67
CA ALA A 312 11.03 -3.85 -24.57
C ALA A 312 11.36 -4.17 -26.03
N GLY A 313 12.62 -3.96 -26.44
CA GLY A 313 13.02 -4.04 -27.85
C GLY A 313 12.38 -2.93 -28.69
N LEU A 314 12.16 -1.76 -28.08
CA LEU A 314 11.75 -0.52 -28.74
C LEU A 314 12.98 0.37 -28.97
N GLY A 315 12.90 1.30 -29.93
CA GLY A 315 13.89 2.38 -30.04
C GLY A 315 13.82 3.32 -28.83
N GLU A 316 14.94 4.00 -28.53
CA GLU A 316 15.10 4.84 -27.34
C GLU A 316 13.99 5.90 -27.22
N ASP A 317 13.74 6.66 -28.30
CA ASP A 317 12.70 7.69 -28.35
C ASP A 317 11.29 7.12 -28.11
N ALA A 318 10.95 6.00 -28.75
CA ALA A 318 9.64 5.35 -28.61
C ALA A 318 9.41 4.85 -27.18
N LEU A 319 10.44 4.26 -26.55
CA LEU A 319 10.38 3.86 -25.15
C LEU A 319 10.21 5.08 -24.22
N ILE A 320 10.92 6.18 -24.49
CA ILE A 320 10.82 7.41 -23.69
C ILE A 320 9.44 8.05 -23.81
N GLU A 321 8.83 8.12 -24.99
CA GLU A 321 7.46 8.64 -25.15
C GLU A 321 6.41 7.71 -24.52
N ALA A 322 6.54 6.38 -24.67
CA ALA A 322 5.68 5.41 -24.00
C ALA A 322 5.74 5.53 -22.47
N LEU A 323 6.95 5.64 -21.90
CA LEU A 323 7.16 5.89 -20.47
C LEU A 323 6.62 7.26 -20.03
N ARG A 324 6.78 8.30 -20.86
CA ARG A 324 6.23 9.64 -20.58
C ARG A 324 4.71 9.63 -20.58
N GLY A 325 4.08 8.85 -21.45
CA GLY A 325 2.64 8.59 -21.44
C GLY A 325 2.20 7.91 -20.13
N ALA A 326 2.82 6.78 -19.78
CA ALA A 326 2.50 6.02 -18.57
C ALA A 326 2.73 6.82 -17.26
N VAL A 327 3.77 7.66 -17.19
CA VAL A 327 4.00 8.58 -16.08
C VAL A 327 3.06 9.78 -16.11
N GLY A 328 2.68 10.26 -17.30
CA GLY A 328 1.71 11.35 -17.47
C GLY A 328 0.28 10.99 -17.05
N ALA A 329 -0.09 9.72 -17.23
CA ALA A 329 -1.33 9.09 -16.75
C ALA A 329 -1.22 8.54 -15.31
N HIS A 330 -0.10 8.77 -14.62
CA HIS A 330 0.18 8.32 -13.25
C HIS A 330 0.09 6.79 -13.02
N VAL A 331 0.16 5.97 -14.07
CA VAL A 331 0.25 4.51 -13.97
C VAL A 331 1.62 4.11 -13.41
N LEU A 332 2.68 4.73 -13.94
CA LEU A 332 4.06 4.56 -13.49
C LEU A 332 4.58 5.84 -12.82
N LEU A 333 5.57 5.67 -11.93
CA LEU A 333 6.36 6.73 -11.33
C LEU A 333 7.85 6.44 -11.56
N PRO A 334 8.71 7.46 -11.71
CA PRO A 334 10.14 7.29 -11.61
C PRO A 334 10.51 6.83 -10.18
N ALA A 335 11.52 5.98 -10.06
CA ALA A 335 12.07 5.56 -8.78
C ALA A 335 12.74 6.76 -8.07
N PRO A 336 12.58 6.95 -6.75
CA PRO A 336 13.15 8.11 -6.05
C PRO A 336 14.69 8.16 -6.03
N GLU A 337 15.34 6.99 -6.11
CA GLU A 337 16.79 6.84 -5.87
C GLU A 337 17.55 6.21 -7.06
N GLY A 338 16.98 6.18 -8.28
CA GLY A 338 17.64 5.55 -9.43
C GLY A 338 17.00 5.83 -10.78
N ASP A 339 17.56 5.24 -11.84
CA ASP A 339 17.12 5.34 -13.23
C ASP A 339 15.99 4.36 -13.58
N GLY A 340 15.14 4.03 -12.61
CA GLY A 340 14.07 3.02 -12.74
C GLY A 340 12.65 3.59 -12.73
N TYR A 341 11.70 2.71 -13.02
CA TYR A 341 10.27 2.96 -12.99
C TYR A 341 9.56 1.92 -12.12
N ARG A 342 8.53 2.36 -11.40
CA ARG A 342 7.65 1.50 -10.60
C ARG A 342 6.19 1.88 -10.83
N PHE A 343 5.27 0.99 -10.50
CA PHE A 343 3.85 1.36 -10.48
C PHE A 343 3.55 2.37 -9.36
N ARG A 344 2.57 3.24 -9.58
CA ARG A 344 2.06 4.13 -8.53
C ARG A 344 1.31 3.39 -7.43
N HIS A 345 0.68 2.27 -7.78
CA HIS A 345 -0.06 1.39 -6.87
C HIS A 345 0.24 -0.08 -7.21
N SER A 346 0.51 -0.90 -6.20
CA SER A 346 0.75 -2.34 -6.32
C SER A 346 -0.43 -3.09 -6.96
N LEU A 347 -1.68 -2.69 -6.70
CA LEU A 347 -2.84 -3.32 -7.34
C LEU A 347 -2.94 -3.07 -8.85
N VAL A 348 -2.50 -1.92 -9.36
CA VAL A 348 -2.48 -1.70 -10.83
C VAL A 348 -1.47 -2.64 -11.48
N ARG A 349 -0.33 -2.90 -10.82
CA ARG A 349 0.64 -3.92 -11.26
C ARG A 349 0.02 -5.32 -11.25
N GLU A 350 -0.71 -5.67 -10.20
CA GLU A 350 -1.40 -6.97 -10.06
C GLU A 350 -2.46 -7.16 -11.16
N ALA A 351 -3.35 -6.18 -11.35
CA ALA A 351 -4.37 -6.19 -12.40
C ALA A 351 -3.78 -6.31 -13.82
N VAL A 352 -2.72 -5.55 -14.12
CA VAL A 352 -2.02 -5.65 -15.42
C VAL A 352 -1.32 -6.99 -15.59
N SER A 353 -0.69 -7.52 -14.54
CA SER A 353 -0.05 -8.84 -14.60
C SER A 353 -1.09 -9.93 -14.85
N ASP A 354 -2.24 -9.88 -14.19
CA ASP A 354 -3.31 -10.89 -14.31
C ASP A 354 -4.19 -10.72 -15.57
N ASP A 355 -4.11 -9.61 -16.28
CA ASP A 355 -4.63 -9.45 -17.65
C ASP A 355 -3.76 -10.20 -18.69
N LEU A 356 -2.48 -10.47 -18.37
CA LEU A 356 -1.59 -11.21 -19.27
C LEU A 356 -2.02 -12.67 -19.39
N LEU A 357 -2.25 -13.12 -20.63
CA LEU A 357 -2.41 -14.54 -20.91
C LEU A 357 -1.16 -15.33 -20.47
N PRO A 358 -1.29 -16.58 -19.96
CA PRO A 358 -0.15 -17.33 -19.41
C PRO A 358 1.06 -17.45 -20.35
N GLY A 359 0.82 -17.61 -21.66
CA GLY A 359 1.88 -17.64 -22.67
C GLY A 359 2.60 -16.29 -22.86
N GLU A 360 1.93 -15.18 -22.61
CA GLU A 360 2.52 -13.84 -22.66
C GLU A 360 3.35 -13.55 -21.41
N ARG A 361 2.81 -13.87 -20.23
CA ARG A 361 3.54 -13.81 -18.95
C ARG A 361 4.84 -14.62 -19.02
N ALA A 362 4.78 -15.86 -19.49
CA ALA A 362 5.96 -16.71 -19.68
C ALA A 362 6.94 -16.16 -20.74
N ARG A 363 6.43 -15.57 -21.83
CA ARG A 363 7.25 -14.93 -22.88
C ARG A 363 7.99 -13.70 -22.34
N LEU A 364 7.33 -12.85 -21.55
CA LEU A 364 7.95 -11.66 -20.94
C LEU A 364 9.03 -12.06 -19.93
N ASN A 365 8.72 -12.97 -19.02
CA ASN A 365 9.69 -13.49 -18.05
C ASN A 365 10.91 -14.14 -18.73
N ARG A 366 10.73 -14.90 -19.81
CA ARG A 366 11.85 -15.43 -20.63
C ARG A 366 12.73 -14.31 -21.23
N ARG A 367 12.14 -13.18 -21.68
CA ARG A 367 12.91 -12.02 -22.18
C ARG A 367 13.69 -11.34 -21.07
N TYR A 368 13.08 -11.13 -19.90
CA TYR A 368 13.76 -10.61 -18.70
C TYR A 368 14.96 -11.47 -18.30
N ALA A 369 14.77 -12.79 -18.23
CA ALA A 369 15.82 -13.71 -17.85
C ALA A 369 16.98 -13.73 -18.87
N HIS A 370 16.69 -13.72 -20.18
CA HIS A 370 17.73 -13.62 -21.21
C HIS A 370 18.49 -12.29 -21.21
N ALA A 371 17.81 -11.16 -20.99
CA ALA A 371 18.48 -9.86 -20.88
C ALA A 371 19.45 -9.85 -19.68
N LEU A 372 19.05 -10.43 -18.55
CA LEU A 372 19.88 -10.51 -17.34
C LEU A 372 20.98 -11.59 -17.39
N GLU A 373 20.82 -12.62 -18.22
CA GLU A 373 21.89 -13.56 -18.58
C GLU A 373 22.97 -12.88 -19.45
N ALA A 374 22.55 -12.13 -20.47
CA ALA A 374 23.44 -11.45 -21.41
C ALA A 374 24.19 -10.28 -20.76
N GLU A 375 23.49 -9.47 -19.97
CA GLU A 375 24.03 -8.27 -19.34
C GLU A 375 23.75 -8.27 -17.82
N PRO A 376 24.62 -8.94 -17.02
CA PRO A 376 24.49 -9.06 -15.56
C PRO A 376 24.38 -7.75 -14.77
N HIS A 377 24.74 -6.62 -15.37
CA HIS A 377 24.88 -5.31 -14.75
C HIS A 377 23.65 -4.40 -14.95
N LEU A 378 22.59 -4.91 -15.61
CA LEU A 378 21.32 -4.21 -15.79
C LEU A 378 20.49 -4.08 -14.51
N VAL A 379 20.86 -4.81 -13.44
CA VAL A 379 20.24 -4.76 -12.11
C VAL A 379 21.34 -4.74 -11.03
N PRO A 380 21.02 -4.32 -9.79
CA PRO A 380 21.96 -4.44 -8.67
C PRO A 380 22.46 -5.88 -8.50
N ALA A 381 23.79 -6.05 -8.37
CA ALA A 381 24.42 -7.37 -8.24
C ALA A 381 23.86 -8.20 -7.07
N GLU A 382 23.37 -7.50 -6.04
CA GLU A 382 22.72 -8.03 -4.85
C GLU A 382 21.35 -8.66 -5.09
N GLU A 383 20.62 -8.19 -6.10
CA GLU A 383 19.27 -8.67 -6.45
C GLU A 383 19.27 -9.66 -7.62
N ARG A 384 20.35 -9.66 -8.43
CA ARG A 384 20.48 -10.42 -9.67
C ARG A 384 20.04 -11.88 -9.55
N ALA A 385 20.51 -12.59 -8.51
CA ALA A 385 20.19 -14.01 -8.33
C ALA A 385 18.68 -14.22 -8.10
N THR A 386 18.08 -13.45 -7.20
CA THR A 386 16.66 -13.50 -6.86
C THR A 386 15.77 -13.15 -8.06
N ARG A 387 16.11 -12.08 -8.79
CA ARG A 387 15.36 -11.70 -10.01
C ARG A 387 15.46 -12.76 -11.10
N LEU A 388 16.67 -13.27 -11.39
CA LEU A 388 16.88 -14.32 -12.39
C LEU A 388 16.15 -15.63 -12.05
N ALA A 389 16.14 -16.03 -10.77
CA ALA A 389 15.37 -17.15 -10.27
C ALA A 389 13.86 -16.96 -10.51
N SER A 390 13.34 -15.76 -10.19
CA SER A 390 11.93 -15.42 -10.39
C SER A 390 11.54 -15.46 -11.87
N TYR A 391 12.35 -14.84 -12.74
CA TYR A 391 12.07 -14.82 -14.18
C TYR A 391 12.12 -16.22 -14.81
N TRP A 392 13.09 -17.07 -14.47
CA TRP A 392 13.11 -18.43 -15.01
C TRP A 392 11.98 -19.32 -14.47
N TYR A 393 11.57 -19.13 -13.21
CA TYR A 393 10.43 -19.82 -12.61
C TYR A 393 9.12 -19.45 -13.35
N HIS A 394 8.83 -18.15 -13.52
CA HIS A 394 7.63 -17.68 -14.23
C HIS A 394 7.69 -17.82 -15.76
N ALA A 395 8.87 -18.09 -16.34
CA ALA A 395 9.01 -18.51 -17.74
C ALA A 395 8.59 -19.98 -17.98
N HIS A 396 8.39 -20.76 -16.92
CA HIS A 396 8.14 -22.21 -16.94
C HIS A 396 9.25 -23.02 -17.64
N GLU A 397 10.51 -22.66 -17.40
CA GLU A 397 11.71 -23.31 -17.97
C GLU A 397 12.49 -24.06 -16.88
N PRO A 398 12.04 -25.25 -16.41
CA PRO A 398 12.57 -25.89 -15.21
C PRO A 398 14.06 -26.23 -15.29
N ALA A 399 14.58 -26.49 -16.50
CA ALA A 399 16.00 -26.74 -16.76
C ALA A 399 16.90 -25.55 -16.40
N LYS A 400 16.39 -24.32 -16.50
CA LYS A 400 17.10 -23.08 -16.12
C LYS A 400 16.67 -22.55 -14.75
N ALA A 401 15.40 -22.71 -14.40
CA ALA A 401 14.84 -22.24 -13.14
C ALA A 401 15.46 -22.94 -11.93
N LEU A 402 15.64 -24.27 -11.99
CA LEU A 402 16.14 -25.03 -10.84
C LEU A 402 17.56 -24.59 -10.41
N PRO A 403 18.57 -24.47 -11.31
CA PRO A 403 19.86 -23.87 -10.97
C PRO A 403 19.74 -22.44 -10.41
N ALA A 404 18.99 -21.56 -11.07
CA ALA A 404 18.89 -20.16 -10.67
C ALA A 404 18.24 -19.96 -9.29
N VAL A 405 17.21 -20.75 -8.97
CA VAL A 405 16.54 -20.75 -7.66
C VAL A 405 17.47 -21.25 -6.55
N LEU A 406 18.34 -22.24 -6.83
CA LEU A 406 19.34 -22.71 -5.88
C LEU A 406 20.45 -21.67 -5.65
N ASP A 407 20.91 -20.98 -6.69
CA ASP A 407 21.87 -19.87 -6.57
C ASP A 407 21.29 -18.70 -5.75
N ALA A 408 20.02 -18.37 -5.96
CA ALA A 408 19.29 -17.38 -5.17
C ALA A 408 19.14 -17.81 -3.70
N SER A 409 18.82 -19.08 -3.44
CA SER A 409 18.78 -19.65 -2.09
C SER A 409 20.14 -19.56 -1.39
N ALA A 410 21.22 -19.85 -2.11
CA ALA A 410 22.59 -19.68 -1.62
C ALA A 410 22.89 -18.21 -1.24
N ALA A 411 22.42 -17.27 -2.05
CA ALA A 411 22.55 -15.84 -1.77
C ALA A 411 21.76 -15.40 -0.52
N ALA A 412 20.50 -15.83 -0.39
CA ALA A 412 19.68 -15.58 0.79
C ALA A 412 20.31 -16.16 2.07
N ARG A 413 20.82 -17.40 2.02
CA ARG A 413 21.55 -18.05 3.12
C ARG A 413 22.76 -17.24 3.59
N ARG A 414 23.59 -16.76 2.65
CA ARG A 414 24.76 -15.90 2.94
C ARG A 414 24.41 -14.56 3.60
N ARG A 415 23.17 -14.12 3.48
CA ARG A 415 22.64 -12.88 4.10
C ARG A 415 21.79 -13.15 5.35
N HIS A 416 21.72 -14.41 5.80
CA HIS A 416 20.87 -14.88 6.91
C HIS A 416 19.35 -14.67 6.69
N ALA A 417 18.92 -14.51 5.44
CA ALA A 417 17.52 -14.30 5.06
C ALA A 417 16.77 -15.65 4.95
N TYR A 418 16.57 -16.32 6.08
CA TYR A 418 16.13 -17.72 6.11
C TYR A 418 14.68 -17.97 5.64
N ALA A 419 13.78 -16.98 5.73
CA ALA A 419 12.40 -17.09 5.23
C ALA A 419 12.33 -17.05 3.69
N GLU A 420 13.10 -16.13 3.09
CA GLU A 420 13.30 -16.08 1.64
C GLU A 420 14.03 -17.34 1.14
N GLN A 421 15.04 -17.80 1.89
CA GLN A 421 15.72 -19.05 1.60
C GLN A 421 14.76 -20.25 1.58
N LEU A 422 13.89 -20.40 2.59
CA LEU A 422 12.88 -21.45 2.64
C LEU A 422 11.97 -21.41 1.41
N SER A 423 11.46 -20.22 1.08
CA SER A 423 10.54 -20.02 -0.05
C SER A 423 11.17 -20.39 -1.39
N LEU A 424 12.47 -20.10 -1.57
CA LEU A 424 13.24 -20.52 -2.74
C LEU A 424 13.49 -22.04 -2.76
N LEU A 425 13.78 -22.66 -1.62
CA LEU A 425 13.98 -24.11 -1.53
C LEU A 425 12.69 -24.90 -1.80
N GLU A 426 11.53 -24.40 -1.36
CA GLU A 426 10.23 -24.98 -1.70
C GLU A 426 9.96 -24.91 -3.22
N ARG A 427 10.23 -23.78 -3.89
CA ARG A 427 10.18 -23.68 -5.37
C ARG A 427 11.14 -24.65 -6.06
N ALA A 428 12.36 -24.82 -5.54
CA ALA A 428 13.30 -25.82 -6.07
C ALA A 428 12.77 -27.26 -5.90
N MET A 429 12.02 -27.56 -4.82
CA MET A 429 11.38 -28.86 -4.62
C MET A 429 10.23 -29.10 -5.61
N GLU A 430 9.47 -28.07 -5.99
CA GLU A 430 8.42 -28.14 -7.02
C GLU A 430 8.99 -28.38 -8.43
N LEU A 431 10.12 -27.75 -8.74
CA LEU A 431 10.81 -27.88 -10.03
C LEU A 431 11.59 -29.21 -10.16
N TRP A 432 11.86 -29.92 -9.06
CA TRP A 432 12.79 -31.04 -9.04
C TRP A 432 12.45 -32.16 -10.03
N ASP A 433 11.18 -32.56 -10.10
CA ASP A 433 10.74 -33.64 -11.00
C ASP A 433 10.48 -33.15 -12.43
N GLN A 434 10.35 -31.83 -12.61
CA GLN A 434 10.14 -31.17 -13.91
C GLN A 434 11.46 -30.89 -14.64
N ALA A 435 12.57 -30.76 -13.89
CA ALA A 435 13.89 -30.50 -14.45
C ALA A 435 14.49 -31.77 -15.09
N PRO A 436 15.06 -31.67 -16.32
CA PRO A 436 15.69 -32.82 -16.96
C PRO A 436 16.89 -33.32 -16.15
N GLU A 437 17.17 -34.62 -16.25
CA GLU A 437 18.28 -35.26 -15.52
C GLU A 437 19.64 -34.63 -15.83
N THR A 438 19.83 -34.12 -17.04
CA THR A 438 21.04 -33.39 -17.44
C THR A 438 21.25 -32.11 -16.64
N ALA A 439 20.19 -31.36 -16.34
CA ALA A 439 20.26 -30.19 -15.47
C ALA A 439 20.54 -30.61 -14.02
N ARG A 440 19.84 -31.64 -13.52
CA ARG A 440 20.00 -32.14 -12.15
C ARG A 440 21.40 -32.70 -11.86
N ALA A 441 22.00 -33.42 -12.81
CA ALA A 441 23.36 -33.97 -12.68
C ALA A 441 24.46 -32.90 -12.59
N GLY A 442 24.20 -31.69 -13.11
CA GLY A 442 25.09 -30.53 -12.97
C GLY A 442 25.05 -29.85 -11.60
N LEU A 443 23.98 -30.04 -10.83
CA LEU A 443 23.80 -29.39 -9.53
C LEU A 443 24.72 -29.98 -8.46
N ARG A 444 25.15 -29.14 -7.51
CA ARG A 444 25.97 -29.55 -6.37
C ARG A 444 25.32 -29.12 -5.05
N PRO A 445 25.60 -29.82 -3.94
CA PRO A 445 25.21 -29.37 -2.61
C PRO A 445 25.68 -27.94 -2.33
N LEU A 446 24.82 -27.15 -1.69
CA LEU A 446 25.17 -25.83 -1.16
C LEU A 446 26.15 -25.97 0.02
N ASP A 447 27.11 -25.05 0.15
CA ASP A 447 28.22 -25.15 1.10
C ASP A 447 27.77 -25.49 2.53
N HIS A 448 28.32 -26.61 3.02
CA HIS A 448 28.18 -27.20 4.36
C HIS A 448 26.94 -26.78 5.17
N ALA A 449 25.88 -27.57 5.03
CA ALA A 449 24.86 -27.66 6.07
C ALA A 449 25.49 -28.17 7.38
N GLU A 450 25.40 -27.37 8.45
CA GLU A 450 25.87 -27.70 9.82
C GLU A 450 25.20 -28.94 10.44
N ALA A 451 24.31 -29.62 9.71
CA ALA A 451 23.47 -30.71 10.16
C ALA A 451 23.90 -32.10 9.68
N TYR A 452 24.82 -32.22 8.71
CA TYR A 452 25.10 -33.51 8.05
C TYR A 452 26.60 -33.76 7.81
N PRO A 453 27.23 -34.75 8.48
CA PRO A 453 28.45 -35.34 7.97
C PRO A 453 28.10 -36.23 6.78
N VAL A 454 28.57 -35.85 5.59
CA VAL A 454 28.61 -36.75 4.44
C VAL A 454 29.45 -37.97 4.84
N GLY A 455 29.06 -39.18 4.41
CA GLY A 455 29.90 -40.37 4.54
C GLY A 455 31.17 -40.29 3.67
N ASP A 456 31.88 -41.40 3.46
CA ASP A 456 33.17 -41.47 2.73
C ASP A 456 33.12 -41.09 1.22
N ARG A 457 32.15 -40.30 0.75
CA ARG A 457 32.11 -39.71 -0.59
C ARG A 457 32.55 -38.25 -0.53
N ASP A 458 33.42 -37.86 -1.47
CA ASP A 458 33.82 -36.47 -1.69
C ASP A 458 32.60 -35.58 -1.95
N PRO A 459 32.29 -34.59 -1.08
CA PRO A 459 31.13 -33.72 -1.22
C PRO A 459 31.13 -32.89 -2.52
N ALA A 460 32.30 -32.63 -3.11
CA ALA A 460 32.42 -31.86 -4.34
C ALA A 460 32.05 -32.65 -5.61
N ALA A 461 32.06 -33.99 -5.53
CA ALA A 461 31.94 -34.88 -6.68
C ALA A 461 30.49 -35.39 -6.94
N ALA A 462 29.65 -35.47 -5.91
CA ALA A 462 28.30 -36.00 -6.03
C ALA A 462 27.27 -34.95 -6.52
N PRO A 463 26.31 -35.33 -7.39
CA PRO A 463 25.21 -34.45 -7.73
C PRO A 463 24.29 -34.24 -6.52
N LEU A 464 23.67 -33.05 -6.43
CA LEU A 464 22.64 -32.75 -5.43
C LEU A 464 21.50 -33.78 -5.51
N SER A 465 20.99 -34.24 -4.36
CA SER A 465 19.79 -35.08 -4.29
C SER A 465 18.59 -34.35 -3.69
N PHE A 466 17.38 -34.83 -3.97
CA PHE A 466 16.14 -34.28 -3.42
C PHE A 466 16.09 -34.32 -1.88
N LEU A 467 16.79 -35.29 -1.27
CA LEU A 467 16.89 -35.41 0.19
C LEU A 467 17.72 -34.27 0.79
N ASP A 468 18.82 -33.89 0.13
CA ASP A 468 19.69 -32.78 0.57
C ASP A 468 18.91 -31.45 0.50
N LEU A 469 18.11 -31.27 -0.56
CA LEU A 469 17.23 -30.13 -0.73
C LEU A 469 16.17 -30.01 0.38
N MET A 470 15.50 -31.11 0.73
CA MET A 470 14.56 -31.14 1.86
C MET A 470 15.25 -30.92 3.21
N ALA A 471 16.47 -31.41 3.39
CA ALA A 471 17.23 -31.20 4.62
C ALA A 471 17.59 -29.72 4.82
N GLU A 472 18.05 -29.05 3.76
CA GLU A 472 18.36 -27.62 3.79
C GLU A 472 17.08 -26.77 4.00
N ALA A 473 15.95 -27.13 3.37
CA ALA A 473 14.67 -26.47 3.60
C ALA A 473 14.17 -26.61 5.05
N ALA A 474 14.34 -27.79 5.66
CA ALA A 474 14.00 -28.01 7.06
C ALA A 474 14.92 -27.20 8.02
N VAL A 475 16.19 -26.97 7.65
CA VAL A 475 17.10 -26.10 8.41
C VAL A 475 16.69 -24.63 8.27
N ALA A 476 16.43 -24.14 7.06
CA ALA A 476 15.95 -22.78 6.82
C ALA A 476 14.65 -22.49 7.58
N GLY A 477 13.66 -23.38 7.47
CA GLY A 477 12.38 -23.28 8.20
C GLY A 477 12.52 -23.28 9.72
N ARG A 478 13.53 -23.96 10.28
CA ARG A 478 13.85 -23.88 11.72
C ARG A 478 14.46 -22.53 12.09
N LEU A 479 15.30 -21.97 11.23
CA LEU A 479 16.03 -20.72 11.48
C LEU A 479 15.16 -19.46 11.29
N CYS A 480 14.18 -19.47 10.39
CA CYS A 480 13.17 -18.40 10.29
C CYS A 480 12.02 -18.52 11.32
N GLY A 481 11.94 -19.61 12.07
CA GLY A 481 10.92 -19.84 13.10
C GLY A 481 9.67 -20.60 12.65
N GLU A 482 9.55 -20.93 11.36
CA GLU A 482 8.46 -21.73 10.75
C GLU A 482 8.55 -23.23 11.09
N ARG A 483 8.52 -23.54 12.40
CA ARG A 483 8.68 -24.88 12.98
C ARG A 483 7.71 -25.92 12.39
N GLU A 484 6.48 -25.53 12.09
CA GLU A 484 5.50 -26.46 11.51
C GLU A 484 5.87 -26.90 10.09
N ARG A 485 6.28 -25.97 9.22
CA ARG A 485 6.73 -26.29 7.85
C ARG A 485 8.00 -27.13 7.89
N ALA A 486 8.98 -26.75 8.72
CA ALA A 486 10.18 -27.55 8.94
C ALA A 486 9.85 -28.99 9.39
N MET A 487 8.88 -29.17 10.29
CA MET A 487 8.41 -30.51 10.70
C MET A 487 7.67 -31.25 9.56
N LYS A 488 6.82 -30.57 8.77
CA LYS A 488 6.14 -31.16 7.59
C LYS A 488 7.16 -31.66 6.55
N ILE A 489 8.18 -30.86 6.23
CA ILE A 489 9.28 -31.21 5.33
C ILE A 489 10.08 -32.40 5.89
N THR A 490 10.46 -32.36 7.17
CA THR A 490 11.18 -33.46 7.84
C THR A 490 10.39 -34.78 7.80
N LYS A 491 9.08 -34.74 8.06
CA LYS A 491 8.18 -35.92 7.95
C LYS A 491 8.00 -36.42 6.52
N ARG A 492 8.18 -35.58 5.50
CA ARG A 492 8.22 -36.01 4.08
C ARG A 492 9.55 -36.69 3.75
N ALA A 493 10.67 -36.11 4.19
CA ALA A 493 12.01 -36.66 3.99
C ALA A 493 12.19 -38.05 4.64
N LEU A 494 11.70 -38.24 5.87
CA LEU A 494 11.76 -39.53 6.57
C LEU A 494 11.01 -40.65 5.83
N ARG A 495 9.80 -40.36 5.31
CA ARG A 495 9.01 -41.34 4.52
C ARG A 495 9.68 -41.74 3.21
N LEU A 496 10.51 -40.86 2.62
CA LEU A 496 11.28 -41.16 1.41
C LEU A 496 12.52 -42.01 1.74
N LEU A 497 13.16 -41.80 2.90
CA LEU A 497 14.24 -42.65 3.40
C LEU A 497 13.77 -44.06 3.78
N GLU A 498 12.59 -44.19 4.39
CA GLU A 498 11.99 -45.48 4.74
C GLU A 498 11.62 -46.34 3.50
N ALA A 499 11.57 -45.73 2.32
CA ALA A 499 11.29 -46.39 1.04
C ALA A 499 12.56 -46.66 0.19
N ASP A 500 13.75 -46.19 0.60
CA ASP A 500 15.02 -46.32 -0.13
C ASP A 500 15.80 -47.57 0.38
N PRO A 501 16.05 -48.60 -0.45
CA PRO A 501 16.63 -49.87 0.01
C PRO A 501 18.15 -49.84 0.22
N ASP A 502 18.84 -48.71 0.05
CA ASP A 502 20.29 -48.61 0.24
C ASP A 502 20.70 -48.75 1.74
N PRO A 503 21.41 -49.83 2.14
CA PRO A 503 21.72 -50.10 3.54
C PRO A 503 22.68 -49.08 4.19
N LEU A 504 23.30 -48.19 3.43
CA LEU A 504 24.07 -47.06 3.98
C LEU A 504 23.19 -45.84 4.33
N ARG A 505 21.90 -45.87 4.00
CA ARG A 505 20.90 -44.83 4.34
C ARG A 505 19.81 -45.33 5.29
N GLY A 506 19.59 -46.64 5.37
CA GLY A 506 18.65 -47.27 6.30
C GLY A 506 19.08 -47.22 7.79
N PRO A 507 18.13 -47.30 8.73
CA PRO A 507 18.41 -47.21 10.17
C PRO A 507 18.94 -48.52 10.78
N GLY A 508 20.13 -48.98 10.36
CA GLY A 508 20.88 -49.98 11.13
C GLY A 508 21.89 -50.86 10.39
N SER A 509 23.18 -50.55 10.52
CA SER A 509 24.23 -51.50 10.96
C SER A 509 25.63 -50.85 10.90
N GLY A 510 25.99 -50.11 11.95
CA GLY A 510 27.32 -49.50 12.12
C GLY A 510 27.43 -48.90 13.51
N SER A 511 28.58 -49.04 14.18
CA SER A 511 28.71 -48.81 15.63
C SER A 511 28.83 -47.33 16.05
N SER A 512 28.12 -46.42 15.38
CA SER A 512 27.93 -45.04 15.80
C SER A 512 26.45 -44.66 15.65
N ALA A 513 25.83 -44.22 16.74
CA ALA A 513 24.42 -43.84 16.72
C ALA A 513 24.19 -42.70 15.70
N PRO A 514 23.29 -42.83 14.71
CA PRO A 514 23.19 -41.85 13.63
C PRO A 514 22.81 -40.46 14.12
N ALA A 515 23.34 -39.43 13.48
CA ALA A 515 23.06 -38.03 13.80
C ALA A 515 21.54 -37.68 13.71
N TRP A 516 20.76 -38.47 12.97
CA TRP A 516 19.30 -38.43 12.94
C TRP A 516 18.63 -38.56 14.32
N CYS A 517 19.24 -39.25 15.28
CA CYS A 517 18.74 -39.27 16.66
C CYS A 517 18.80 -37.88 17.32
N ARG A 518 19.73 -37.01 16.92
CA ARG A 518 19.78 -35.61 17.37
C ARG A 518 18.76 -34.73 16.66
N ALA A 519 18.49 -34.95 15.37
CA ALA A 519 17.40 -34.27 14.66
C ALA A 519 16.03 -34.63 15.26
N ARG A 520 15.81 -35.92 15.55
CA ARG A 520 14.63 -36.43 16.26
C ARG A 520 14.51 -35.84 17.67
N ALA A 521 15.61 -35.81 18.44
CA ALA A 521 15.62 -35.20 19.78
C ALA A 521 15.36 -33.68 19.76
N ALA A 522 15.92 -32.95 18.78
CA ALA A 522 15.70 -31.52 18.61
C ALA A 522 14.27 -31.19 18.14
N ALA A 523 13.64 -32.07 17.36
CA ALA A 523 12.24 -31.94 16.97
C ALA A 523 11.25 -32.26 18.12
N THR A 524 11.68 -32.99 19.16
CA THR A 524 10.85 -33.35 20.33
C THR A 524 11.14 -32.53 21.59
N ALA A 525 12.07 -31.57 21.54
CA ALA A 525 12.45 -30.76 22.70
C ALA A 525 11.37 -29.70 23.00
N GLY A 526 10.57 -29.94 24.06
CA GLY A 526 9.61 -28.97 24.60
C GLY A 526 10.29 -27.76 25.26
N PRO A 527 9.52 -26.70 25.61
CA PRO A 527 10.03 -25.36 25.90
C PRO A 527 10.94 -25.20 27.14
N ASN A 528 11.18 -26.26 27.92
CA ASN A 528 12.05 -26.25 29.10
C ASN A 528 12.99 -27.47 29.11
N SER A 529 13.99 -27.50 28.23
CA SER A 529 15.10 -28.47 28.29
C SER A 529 16.46 -27.76 28.19
N PRO A 530 17.39 -27.98 29.14
CA PRO A 530 18.69 -27.31 29.13
C PRO A 530 19.61 -27.91 28.07
N ALA A 531 20.49 -27.06 27.51
CA ALA A 531 21.47 -27.49 26.51
C ALA A 531 22.41 -28.61 27.03
N PRO A 532 22.79 -29.59 26.19
CA PRO A 532 23.63 -30.70 26.61
C PRO A 532 25.04 -30.21 26.97
N ARG A 533 25.51 -30.56 28.17
CA ARG A 533 26.89 -30.28 28.59
C ARG A 533 27.84 -31.26 27.90
N ASN A 534 28.84 -30.75 27.17
CA ASN A 534 29.97 -31.56 26.74
C ASN A 534 30.83 -31.94 27.94
N SER A 535 30.79 -33.20 28.34
CA SER A 535 31.69 -33.78 29.33
C SER A 535 32.81 -34.56 28.64
N SER A 536 33.97 -33.92 28.46
CA SER A 536 35.23 -34.59 28.18
C SER A 536 36.25 -34.22 29.27
N ALA A 537 36.60 -35.19 30.12
CA ALA A 537 37.65 -35.03 31.11
C ALA A 537 39.01 -35.37 30.50
N GLY A 538 40.03 -34.54 30.75
CA GLY A 538 41.40 -34.78 30.26
C GLY A 538 42.29 -33.52 30.30
N SER A 539 42.99 -33.31 31.40
CA SER A 539 44.06 -32.30 31.55
C SER A 539 45.41 -32.84 31.00
N PRO A 540 46.53 -32.07 30.88
CA PRO A 540 46.80 -30.73 31.45
C PRO A 540 47.43 -29.68 30.50
N ARG A 541 47.48 -28.42 30.96
CA ARG A 541 48.28 -27.32 30.36
C ARG A 541 49.76 -27.38 30.79
N PRO A 542 50.68 -26.71 30.06
CA PRO A 542 51.48 -25.66 30.72
C PRO A 542 51.91 -24.44 29.85
N ARG A 543 52.27 -23.32 30.53
CA ARG A 543 53.04 -22.10 30.10
C ARG A 543 52.30 -21.12 29.16
N CYS A 544 52.27 -19.77 29.34
CA CYS A 544 53.27 -18.72 29.68
C CYS A 544 54.13 -18.27 28.46
N THR A 545 54.36 -17.00 28.08
CA THR A 545 54.07 -15.64 28.67
C THR A 545 53.88 -14.51 27.56
N PRO A 546 54.46 -13.26 27.52
CA PRO A 546 53.66 -12.00 27.54
C PRO A 546 54.10 -10.84 26.55
N ARG A 547 53.68 -9.58 26.84
CA ARG A 547 54.08 -8.22 26.31
C ARG A 547 53.18 -7.58 25.21
N CYS A 548 53.10 -6.25 25.01
CA CYS A 548 53.12 -5.05 25.91
C CYS A 548 52.68 -3.78 25.14
N SER A 549 52.05 -2.84 25.87
CA SER A 549 51.63 -1.43 25.62
C SER A 549 52.50 -0.47 24.75
N PRO A 550 51.98 0.72 24.35
CA PRO A 550 52.27 1.95 25.14
C PRO A 550 51.15 3.02 25.32
N THR A 551 51.50 4.00 26.17
CA THR A 551 50.80 5.11 26.90
C THR A 551 50.43 6.40 26.12
N PRO A 552 49.68 7.40 26.69
CA PRO A 552 50.27 8.60 27.37
C PRO A 552 49.44 9.12 28.62
N PRO A 553 49.52 10.40 29.14
CA PRO A 553 50.21 10.76 30.40
C PRO A 553 49.36 11.55 31.47
N PRO A 554 49.92 12.03 32.64
CA PRO A 554 49.13 12.25 33.89
C PRO A 554 49.11 13.64 34.60
N GLY A 555 48.07 13.87 35.44
CA GLY A 555 48.04 14.59 36.76
C GLY A 555 48.08 16.13 36.83
N PRO A 556 47.91 16.80 38.02
CA PRO A 556 47.58 16.27 39.37
C PRO A 556 46.63 17.12 40.30
N CYS A 557 46.43 16.63 41.55
CA CYS A 557 46.21 17.35 42.85
C CYS A 557 44.82 17.66 43.50
N CYS A 558 44.80 17.39 44.83
CA CYS A 558 43.97 17.90 45.95
C CYS A 558 42.75 17.10 46.50
N THR A 559 42.45 17.32 47.80
CA THR A 559 41.96 16.34 48.82
C THR A 559 40.54 16.62 49.41
N PRO A 560 39.94 15.69 50.20
CA PRO A 560 38.49 15.66 50.58
C PRO A 560 38.20 16.15 52.03
N PRO A 561 36.95 16.15 52.61
CA PRO A 561 36.22 14.93 53.10
C PRO A 561 34.64 14.92 53.14
N ALA A 562 34.05 13.70 53.11
CA ALA A 562 32.89 13.07 53.82
C ALA A 562 31.78 13.86 54.63
N PRO A 563 30.63 13.26 55.10
CA PRO A 563 29.76 12.15 54.60
C PRO A 563 28.19 12.23 54.88
N SER A 564 27.41 11.25 54.36
CA SER A 564 26.18 10.60 54.96
C SER A 564 24.76 11.28 54.87
N PRO A 565 23.62 10.68 55.33
CA PRO A 565 22.80 9.68 54.57
C PRO A 565 21.23 9.83 54.61
N TRP A 566 20.52 8.89 53.94
CA TRP A 566 19.15 8.28 54.10
C TRP A 566 18.23 8.66 55.31
N PRO A 567 16.86 8.47 55.31
CA PRO A 567 16.13 7.30 54.74
C PRO A 567 14.64 7.44 54.28
N THR A 568 14.05 6.32 53.82
CA THR A 568 12.59 6.02 53.72
C THR A 568 12.09 5.25 54.97
N PRO A 569 10.76 5.20 55.28
CA PRO A 569 9.82 4.16 54.78
C PRO A 569 8.39 4.76 54.54
N ASN A 570 7.20 4.09 54.49
CA ASN A 570 6.74 2.70 54.69
C ASN A 570 5.38 2.42 53.97
N GLY A 571 4.86 1.17 53.99
CA GLY A 571 3.44 0.80 53.77
C GLY A 571 2.68 0.52 55.09
N PRO A 572 1.54 -0.23 55.15
CA PRO A 572 0.99 -1.15 54.12
C PRO A 572 -0.58 -1.25 53.96
N SER A 573 -1.02 -2.04 52.97
CA SER A 573 -2.22 -2.94 52.89
C SER A 573 -3.63 -2.55 53.44
N SER A 574 -4.67 -2.70 52.60
CA SER A 574 -5.67 -3.81 52.67
C SER A 574 -6.96 -3.57 51.84
N THR A 575 -7.55 -4.66 51.33
CA THR A 575 -8.92 -4.72 50.76
C THR A 575 -9.93 -5.16 51.83
N PRO A 576 -11.24 -4.89 51.66
CA PRO A 576 -12.17 -5.99 51.35
C PRO A 576 -13.35 -5.60 50.43
N ALA A 577 -14.30 -6.54 50.26
CA ALA A 577 -15.32 -6.58 49.20
C ALA A 577 -16.78 -6.37 49.69
N TRP A 578 -17.72 -6.31 48.72
CA TRP A 578 -19.20 -6.30 48.84
C TRP A 578 -19.81 -4.98 49.39
N SER A 579 -20.98 -4.49 48.97
CA SER A 579 -22.24 -5.21 48.65
C SER A 579 -23.15 -4.42 47.69
N ALA A 580 -24.10 -5.11 47.03
CA ALA A 580 -25.28 -4.49 46.42
C ALA A 580 -26.34 -4.13 47.49
N PRO A 581 -27.34 -3.29 47.14
CA PRO A 581 -28.69 -3.86 47.11
C PRO A 581 -29.52 -3.39 45.90
N GLY A 582 -30.56 -4.13 45.57
CA GLY A 582 -31.66 -3.66 44.73
C GLY A 582 -33.00 -3.96 45.40
N THR A 583 -33.98 -3.07 45.21
CA THR A 583 -35.42 -3.36 45.37
C THR A 583 -36.27 -2.30 44.66
N SER A 584 -36.99 -2.75 43.64
CA SER A 584 -38.38 -2.39 43.30
C SER A 584 -39.00 -1.06 43.77
N SER A 585 -39.46 -0.26 42.80
CA SER A 585 -40.89 0.08 42.64
C SER A 585 -41.18 0.32 41.16
#